data_AF-A0A7S2V4Y5-F1
#
_entry.id   AF-A0A7S2V4Y5-F1
#
_cell.length_a   1.000
_cell.length_b   1.000
_cell.length_c   1.000
_cell.angle_alpha   90.00
_cell.angle_beta   90.00
_cell.angle_gamma   90.00
#
_symmetry.space_group_name_H-M   'P 1'
#
loop_
_entity.id
_entity.type
_entity.pdbx_description
1 polymer ?
#
loop_
_entity_poly.entity_id
_entity_poly.type
_entity_poly.pdbx_seq_one_letter_code
_entity_poly.pdbx_strand_id
1 'polypeptide(L)'
;AIHSEMVHPRVVRLFDVFEIDTNSFATVLEYCRGTDLDHFLRIHRHIPEKDAKSIVVQILSGLKYLNTPSGEGADRRRGIIHYDLKPGNILFDEHGEVKITDF
;
A
#
# COMPACT_ATOMS: atom_id res chain seq x y z
N ALA A 1 -15.42 -3.57 0.17
CA ALA A 1 -14.47 -3.34 1.28
C ALA A 1 -13.88 -1.95 1.12
N ILE A 2 -13.42 -1.25 2.17
CA ILE A 2 -12.88 0.12 2.04
C ILE A 2 -11.75 0.22 0.99
N HIS A 3 -11.02 -0.88 0.78
CA HIS A 3 -9.92 -1.01 -0.17
C HIS A 3 -10.33 -1.14 -1.65
N SER A 4 -11.54 -1.62 -1.97
CA SER A 4 -11.94 -1.93 -3.37
C SER A 4 -12.09 -0.69 -4.26
N GLU A 5 -12.28 0.48 -3.66
CA GLU A 5 -12.41 1.76 -4.37
C GLU A 5 -11.11 2.57 -4.41
N MET A 6 -10.04 2.05 -3.78
CA MET A 6 -8.77 2.76 -3.69
C MET A 6 -7.91 2.53 -4.93
N VAL A 7 -7.65 3.62 -5.65
CA VAL A 7 -6.80 3.61 -6.85
C VAL A 7 -5.78 4.73 -6.72
N HIS A 8 -4.53 4.36 -6.39
CA HIS A 8 -3.43 5.29 -6.27
C HIS A 8 -2.10 4.57 -6.56
N PRO A 9 -1.15 5.17 -7.28
CA PRO A 9 0.11 4.50 -7.65
C PRO A 9 0.97 4.04 -6.48
N ARG A 10 0.75 4.60 -5.26
CA ARG A 10 1.48 4.26 -4.02
C ARG A 10 0.68 3.41 -3.03
N VAL A 11 -0.42 2.81 -3.48
CA VAL A 11 -1.26 1.90 -2.69
C VAL A 11 -1.47 0.64 -3.54
N VAL A 12 -1.19 -0.53 -2.98
CA VAL A 12 -1.45 -1.81 -3.65
C VAL A 12 -2.94 -1.90 -3.98
N ARG A 13 -3.27 -2.19 -5.23
CA ARG A 13 -4.67 -2.30 -5.65
C ARG A 13 -5.29 -3.62 -5.22
N LEU A 14 -6.51 -3.56 -4.69
CA LEU A 14 -7.38 -4.72 -4.52
C LEU A 14 -8.22 -4.90 -5.78
N PHE A 15 -8.08 -6.04 -6.45
CA PHE A 15 -8.84 -6.39 -7.64
C PHE A 15 -10.15 -7.06 -7.31
N ASP A 16 -10.14 -8.01 -6.38
CA ASP A 16 -11.33 -8.81 -6.06
C ASP A 16 -11.28 -9.38 -4.64
N VAL A 17 -12.45 -9.73 -4.11
CA VAL A 17 -12.63 -10.46 -2.84
C VAL A 17 -13.73 -11.48 -3.04
N PHE A 18 -13.44 -12.75 -2.78
CA PHE A 18 -14.42 -13.82 -2.92
C PHE A 18 -14.29 -14.86 -1.80
N GLU A 19 -15.42 -15.47 -1.46
CA GLU A 19 -15.47 -16.58 -0.51
C GLU A 19 -14.99 -17.88 -1.18
N ILE A 20 -14.19 -18.66 -0.45
CA ILE A 20 -13.78 -20.01 -0.88
C ILE A 20 -14.74 -21.04 -0.27
N ASP A 21 -15.04 -20.91 1.02
CA ASP A 21 -16.02 -21.71 1.76
C ASP A 21 -16.59 -20.91 2.95
N THR A 22 -17.33 -21.58 3.84
CA THR A 22 -18.01 -20.92 4.98
C THR A 22 -17.07 -20.25 5.98
N ASN A 23 -15.77 -20.61 5.98
CA ASN A 23 -14.79 -20.13 6.96
C ASN A 23 -13.56 -19.49 6.31
N SER A 24 -13.55 -19.31 4.99
CA SER A 24 -12.41 -18.77 4.27
C SER A 24 -12.80 -17.91 3.07
N PHE A 25 -12.02 -16.86 2.86
CA PHE A 25 -12.14 -15.97 1.71
C PHE A 25 -10.74 -15.66 1.18
N ALA A 26 -10.67 -15.20 -0.06
CA ALA A 26 -9.46 -14.75 -0.71
C ALA A 26 -9.58 -13.29 -1.16
N THR A 27 -8.46 -12.60 -1.15
CA THR A 27 -8.28 -11.28 -1.75
C THR A 27 -7.32 -11.39 -2.92
N VAL A 28 -7.69 -10.81 -4.07
CA VAL A 28 -6.84 -10.74 -5.25
C VAL A 28 -6.21 -9.35 -5.30
N LEU A 29 -4.90 -9.29 -5.12
CA LEU A 29 -4.14 -8.04 -5.01
C LEU A 29 -3.26 -7.83 -6.23
N GLU A 30 -2.89 -6.58 -6.46
CA GLU A 30 -1.81 -6.21 -7.37
C GLU A 30 -0.50 -6.91 -6.96
N TYR A 31 0.12 -7.60 -7.91
CA TYR A 31 1.40 -8.24 -7.70
C TYR A 31 2.54 -7.22 -7.83
N CYS A 32 3.22 -6.94 -6.72
CA CYS A 32 4.46 -6.16 -6.71
C CYS A 32 5.65 -7.10 -6.91
N ARG A 33 6.40 -6.94 -8.02
CA ARG A 33 7.48 -7.87 -8.40
C ARG A 33 8.70 -7.82 -7.47
N GLY A 34 8.90 -6.70 -6.78
CA GLY A 34 9.97 -6.54 -5.81
C GLY A 34 9.65 -7.18 -4.45
N THR A 35 10.58 -7.01 -3.51
CA THR A 35 10.42 -7.43 -2.11
C THR A 35 9.80 -6.29 -1.28
N ASP A 36 9.54 -6.53 0.00
CA ASP A 36 9.24 -5.46 0.96
C ASP A 36 10.51 -4.70 1.44
N LEU A 37 10.31 -3.51 1.99
CA LEU A 37 11.38 -2.64 2.48
C LEU A 37 12.12 -3.24 3.70
N ASP A 38 11.48 -4.08 4.51
CA ASP A 38 12.14 -4.76 5.63
C ASP A 38 13.21 -5.73 5.11
N HIS A 39 12.85 -6.57 4.15
CA HIS A 39 13.76 -7.49 3.49
C HIS A 39 14.91 -6.74 2.79
N PHE A 40 14.59 -5.63 2.10
CA PHE A 40 15.61 -4.79 1.47
C PHE A 40 16.62 -4.26 2.50
N LEU A 41 16.15 -3.75 3.64
CA LEU A 41 16.98 -3.23 4.73
C LEU A 41 17.84 -4.33 5.37
N ARG A 42 17.30 -5.55 5.51
CA ARG A 42 18.08 -6.69 6.03
C ARG A 42 19.28 -7.04 5.15
N ILE A 43 19.14 -6.95 3.82
CA ILE A 43 20.22 -7.24 2.88
C ILE A 43 21.23 -6.08 2.82
N HIS A 44 20.76 -4.85 2.67
CA HIS A 44 21.62 -3.68 2.37
C HIS A 44 22.11 -2.95 3.62
N ARG A 45 21.55 -3.25 4.79
CA ARG A 45 21.81 -2.65 6.12
C ARG A 45 21.37 -1.19 6.25
N HIS A 46 21.67 -0.36 5.26
CA HIS A 46 21.31 1.05 5.24
C HIS A 46 20.92 1.49 3.82
N ILE A 47 20.16 2.57 3.73
CA ILE A 47 19.75 3.20 2.48
C ILE A 47 20.42 4.57 2.41
N PRO A 48 21.09 4.94 1.30
CA PRO A 48 21.60 6.29 1.12
C PRO A 48 20.48 7.33 1.29
N GLU A 49 20.78 8.47 1.91
CA GLU A 49 19.78 9.48 2.25
C GLU A 49 18.95 9.94 1.04
N LYS A 50 19.59 10.07 -0.12
CA LYS A 50 18.92 10.41 -1.39
C LYS A 50 17.80 9.43 -1.73
N ASP A 51 18.06 8.13 -1.60
CA ASP A 51 17.12 7.08 -1.95
C ASP A 51 16.06 6.92 -0.86
N ALA A 52 16.46 7.03 0.42
CA ALA A 52 15.54 7.05 1.56
C ALA A 52 14.53 8.20 1.43
N LYS A 53 14.98 9.39 1.03
CA LYS A 53 14.11 10.55 0.76
C LYS A 53 13.10 10.24 -0.35
N SER A 54 13.53 9.60 -1.43
CA SER A 54 12.63 9.18 -2.53
C SER A 54 11.53 8.24 -2.03
N ILE A 55 11.93 7.21 -1.27
CA ILE A 55 11.00 6.23 -0.67
C ILE A 55 10.00 6.93 0.26
N VAL A 56 10.47 7.77 1.18
CA VAL A 56 9.60 8.47 2.14
C VAL A 56 8.62 9.40 1.43
N VAL A 57 9.05 10.14 0.41
CA VAL A 57 8.14 11.02 -0.37
C VAL A 57 7.02 10.21 -1.01
N GLN A 58 7.33 9.04 -1.57
CA GLN A 58 6.34 8.14 -2.17
C GLN A 58 5.36 7.59 -1.12
N ILE A 59 5.85 7.15 0.03
CA ILE A 59 5.00 6.72 1.17
C ILE A 59 4.07 7.85 1.60
N LEU A 60 4.60 9.07 1.79
CA LEU A 60 3.80 10.24 2.17
C LEU A 60 2.73 10.59 1.13
N SER A 61 3.02 10.39 -0.17
CA SER A 61 2.01 10.54 -1.22
C SER A 61 0.86 9.53 -1.06
N GLY A 62 1.17 8.27 -0.76
CA GLY A 62 0.18 7.24 -0.47
C GLY A 62 -0.64 7.55 0.79
N LEU A 63 0.01 7.93 1.89
CA LEU A 63 -0.67 8.32 3.13
C LEU A 63 -1.57 9.55 2.95
N LYS A 64 -1.13 10.55 2.17
CA LYS A 64 -1.95 11.71 1.84
C LYS A 64 -3.22 11.27 1.12
N TYR A 65 -3.10 10.38 0.14
CA TYR A 65 -4.25 9.82 -0.56
C TYR A 65 -5.20 9.09 0.40
N LEU A 66 -4.70 8.23 1.29
CA LEU A 66 -5.52 7.49 2.25
C LEU A 66 -6.26 8.42 3.22
N ASN A 67 -5.57 9.43 3.73
CA ASN A 67 -6.11 10.31 4.77
C ASN A 67 -7.01 11.43 4.21
N THR A 68 -6.99 11.65 2.89
CA THR A 68 -7.84 12.66 2.25
C THR A 68 -9.23 12.08 1.98
N PRO A 69 -10.31 12.65 2.56
CA PRO A 69 -11.67 12.29 2.19
C PRO A 69 -11.90 12.55 0.70
N SER A 70 -12.65 11.68 0.04
CA SER A 70 -12.92 11.78 -1.40
C SER A 70 -14.38 11.44 -1.68
N GLY A 71 -14.91 11.92 -2.81
CA GLY A 71 -16.33 11.77 -3.15
C GLY A 71 -17.24 12.77 -2.41
N GLU A 72 -18.52 12.77 -2.77
CA GLU A 72 -19.54 13.65 -2.22
C GLU A 72 -20.83 12.86 -1.91
N GLY A 73 -21.67 13.41 -1.04
CA GLY A 73 -22.96 12.80 -0.70
C GLY A 73 -22.82 11.39 -0.09
N ALA A 74 -23.57 10.43 -0.64
CA ALA A 74 -23.55 9.04 -0.21
C ALA A 74 -22.23 8.32 -0.53
N ASP A 75 -21.49 8.79 -1.52
CA ASP A 75 -20.24 8.20 -1.99
C ASP A 75 -19.00 8.79 -1.29
N ARG A 76 -19.21 9.56 -0.21
CA ARG A 76 -18.10 10.20 0.51
C ARG A 76 -17.28 9.18 1.30
N ARG A 77 -16.10 8.86 0.80
CA ARG A 77 -15.07 8.11 1.53
C ARG A 77 -14.47 8.98 2.63
N ARG A 78 -14.43 8.45 3.85
CA ARG A 78 -13.72 9.08 4.98
C ARG A 78 -12.21 8.89 4.83
N GLY A 79 -11.43 9.73 5.51
CA GLY A 79 -10.00 9.52 5.64
C GLY A 79 -9.71 8.20 6.37
N ILE A 80 -8.69 7.49 5.91
CA ILE A 80 -8.25 6.20 6.45
C ILE A 80 -6.91 6.40 7.16
N ILE A 81 -6.81 5.83 8.35
CA ILE A 81 -5.56 5.71 9.10
C ILE A 81 -5.13 4.25 8.98
N HIS A 82 -3.90 4.01 8.51
CA HIS A 82 -3.38 2.64 8.28
C HIS A 82 -3.12 1.86 9.58
N TYR A 83 -2.73 2.55 10.66
CA TYR A 83 -2.39 1.98 11.98
C TYR A 83 -1.20 1.00 12.07
N ASP A 84 -0.76 0.38 10.98
CA ASP A 84 0.34 -0.60 10.95
C ASP A 84 1.41 -0.25 9.88
N LEU A 85 1.76 1.03 9.76
CA LEU A 85 2.79 1.44 8.80
C LEU A 85 4.19 1.05 9.31
N LYS A 86 4.84 0.11 8.61
CA LYS A 86 6.18 -0.41 8.91
C LYS A 86 6.88 -0.86 7.62
N PRO A 87 8.21 -1.07 7.60
CA PRO A 87 8.94 -1.49 6.40
C PRO A 87 8.38 -2.75 5.72
N GLY A 88 7.89 -3.73 6.49
CA GLY A 88 7.27 -4.94 5.94
C GLY A 88 5.98 -4.70 5.12
N ASN A 89 5.33 -3.55 5.30
CA ASN A 89 4.10 -3.18 4.59
C ASN A 89 4.36 -2.18 3.45
N ILE A 90 5.63 -2.02 3.05
CA ILE A 90 6.06 -1.20 1.92
C ILE A 90 6.69 -2.11 0.87
N LEU A 91 5.99 -2.32 -0.25
CA LEU A 91 6.43 -3.21 -1.34
C LEU A 91 7.09 -2.41 -2.46
N PHE A 92 8.10 -2.99 -3.12
CA PHE A 92 8.66 -2.47 -4.36
C PHE A 92 7.95 -3.06 -5.59
N ASP A 93 7.59 -2.23 -6.56
CA ASP A 93 7.06 -2.67 -7.85
C ASP A 93 8.17 -3.00 -8.88
N GLU A 94 7.80 -3.35 -10.11
CA GLU A 94 8.77 -3.65 -11.18
C GLU A 94 9.66 -2.47 -11.60
N HIS A 95 9.30 -1.25 -11.23
CA HIS A 95 10.04 -0.03 -11.53
C HIS A 95 10.94 0.42 -10.36
N GLY A 96 10.92 -0.33 -9.24
CA GLY A 96 11.63 0.02 -8.02
C GLY A 96 10.97 1.17 -7.25
N GLU A 97 9.71 1.48 -7.57
CA GLU A 97 8.90 2.43 -6.82
C GLU A 97 8.15 1.71 -5.70
N VAL A 98 7.68 2.45 -4.69
CA VAL A 98 7.09 1.85 -3.48
C VAL A 98 5.58 1.97 -3.42
N LYS A 99 4.94 0.93 -2.88
CA LYS A 99 3.50 0.85 -2.63
C LYS A 99 3.22 0.40 -1.21
N ILE A 100 2.20 1.00 -0.60
CA ILE A 100 1.71 0.64 0.74
C ILE A 100 0.70 -0.49 0.62
N THR A 101 0.78 -1.49 1.50
CA THR A 101 -0.12 -2.67 1.58
C THR A 101 -0.61 -2.93 3.00
N ASP A 102 -1.47 -3.94 3.18
CA ASP A 102 -1.91 -4.49 4.47
C ASP A 102 -2.63 -3.47 5.37
N PHE A 103 -3.72 -2.92 4.84
CA PHE A 103 -4.67 -2.01 5.52
C PHE A 103 -5.67 -2.75 6.42
#